data_AF-A0A833G8F5-F1
#
_entry.id   AF-A0A833G8F5-F1
#
_cell.length_a   1.000
_cell.length_b   1.000
_cell.length_c   1.000
_cell.angle_alpha   90.00
_cell.angle_beta   90.00
_cell.angle_gamma   90.00
#
_symmetry.space_group_name_H-M   'P 1'
#
loop_
_entity.id
_entity.type
_entity.pdbx_description
1 polymer ?
#
loop_
_entity_poly.entity_id
_entity_poly.type
_entity_poly.pdbx_seq_one_letter_code
_entity_poly.pdbx_strand_id
1 'polypeptide(L)' 'MTPTIDVASADDTAARITAAGGTIVQPKMLIPEVGYLVTFKDTEGNVFAVLEAIEGSPFAQG' A
#
# COMPACT_ATOMS: atom_id res chain seq x y z
N MET A 1 -13.34 -6.90 -1.03
CA MET A 1 -12.95 -5.47 -0.91
C MET A 1 -11.74 -5.43 -0.01
N THR A 2 -10.56 -5.15 -0.55
CA THR A 2 -9.36 -4.98 0.26
C THR A 2 -9.29 -3.53 0.70
N PRO A 3 -9.37 -3.22 2.01
CA PRO A 3 -9.21 -1.86 2.50
C PRO A 3 -7.85 -1.30 2.05
N THR A 4 -7.90 -0.17 1.35
CA THR A 4 -6.71 0.47 0.76
C THR A 4 -6.49 1.82 1.41
N ILE A 5 -5.25 2.09 1.80
CA ILE A 5 -4.85 3.32 2.49
C ILE A 5 -3.96 4.11 1.54
N ASP A 6 -4.30 5.37 1.28
CA ASP A 6 -3.44 6.28 0.53
C ASP A 6 -2.22 6.67 1.37
N VAL A 7 -1.03 6.63 0.76
CA VAL A 7 0.23 6.94 1.42
C VAL A 7 1.15 7.73 0.51
N ALA A 8 1.97 8.62 1.09
CA ALA A 8 2.96 9.37 0.34
C ALA A 8 4.12 8.50 -0.18
N SER A 9 4.43 7.38 0.48
CA SER A 9 5.43 6.42 0.04
C SER A 9 5.06 4.99 0.46
N ALA A 10 4.90 4.12 -0.54
CA ALA A 10 4.65 2.69 -0.37
C ALA A 10 5.88 1.98 0.22
N ASP A 11 7.11 2.42 -0.11
CA ASP A 11 8.35 1.84 0.42
C ASP A 11 8.53 2.14 1.92
N ASP A 12 8.36 3.41 2.34
CA ASP A 12 8.39 3.78 3.76
C ASP A 12 7.33 3.01 4.55
N THR A 13 6.11 2.96 4.00
CA THR A 13 5.01 2.28 4.67
C THR A 13 5.25 0.78 4.76
N ALA A 14 5.76 0.13 3.72
CA ALA A 14 6.12 -1.29 3.74
C ALA A 14 7.21 -1.60 4.77
N ALA A 15 8.20 -0.72 4.92
CA ALA A 15 9.22 -0.85 5.95
C ALA A 15 8.61 -0.75 7.36
N ARG A 16 7.71 0.21 7.58
CA ARG A 16 6.99 0.38 8.85
C ARG A 16 6.08 -0.80 9.18
N ILE A 17 5.35 -1.32 8.20
CA ILE A 17 4.51 -2.52 8.33
C ILE A 17 5.37 -3.71 8.78
N THR A 18 6.49 -3.94 8.11
CA THR A 18 7.40 -5.05 8.42
C THR A 18 8.00 -4.88 9.82
N ALA A 19 8.43 -3.66 10.18
CA ALA A 19 8.95 -3.35 11.51
C ALA A 19 7.90 -3.52 12.62
N ALA A 20 6.63 -3.33 12.31
CA ALA A 20 5.51 -3.55 13.23
C ALA A 20 5.06 -5.02 13.33
N GLY A 21 5.71 -5.95 12.61
CA GLY A 21 5.38 -7.38 12.61
C GLY A 21 4.33 -7.78 11.56
N GLY A 22 3.92 -6.86 10.69
CA GLY A 22 3.13 -7.18 9.51
C GLY A 22 3.98 -7.89 8.44
N THR A 23 3.32 -8.57 7.52
CA THR A 23 3.96 -9.32 6.43
C THR A 23 3.54 -8.77 5.09
N ILE A 24 4.50 -8.45 4.22
CA ILE A 24 4.20 -8.08 2.84
C ILE A 24 3.75 -9.32 2.07
N VAL A 25 2.51 -9.29 1.57
CA VAL A 25 1.89 -10.38 0.81
C VAL A 25 2.17 -10.20 -0.69
N GLN A 26 2.03 -8.96 -1.17
CA GLN A 26 2.41 -8.59 -2.52
C GLN A 26 3.35 -7.38 -2.45
N PRO A 27 4.55 -7.48 -3.04
CA PRO A 27 5.50 -6.39 -3.07
C PRO A 27 4.97 -5.20 -3.88
N LYS A 28 5.66 -4.07 -3.78
CA LYS A 28 5.34 -2.83 -4.50
C LYS A 28 5.17 -3.10 -5.99
N MET A 29 3.95 -2.89 -6.49
CA MET A 29 3.57 -3.09 -7.88
C MET A 29 3.11 -1.76 -8.47
N LEU A 30 3.68 -1.37 -9.60
CA LEU A 30 3.20 -0.22 -10.37
C LEU A 30 1.90 -0.60 -11.08
N ILE A 31 0.83 0.13 -10.78
CA ILE A 31 -0.40 0.15 -11.55
C ILE A 31 -0.34 1.38 -12.46
N PRO A 32 -0.29 1.20 -13.80
CA PRO A 32 -0.31 2.31 -14.75
C PRO A 32 -1.47 3.26 -14.45
N GLU A 33 -1.23 4.57 -14.58
CA GLU A 33 -2.23 5.65 -14.37
C GLU A 33 -2.76 5.79 -12.93
N VAL A 34 -2.40 4.89 -12.00
CA VAL A 34 -2.94 4.86 -10.64
C VAL A 34 -1.86 5.16 -9.59
N GLY A 35 -0.74 4.43 -9.60
CA GLY A 35 0.21 4.50 -8.49
C GLY A 35 0.90 3.19 -8.19
N TYR A 36 1.60 3.15 -7.06
CA TYR A 36 2.22 1.93 -6.55
C TYR A 36 1.39 1.31 -5.44
N LEU A 37 0.97 0.07 -5.64
CA LEU A 37 0.20 -0.71 -4.69
C LEU A 37 1.11 -1.70 -3.95
N VAL A 38 0.94 -1.80 -2.64
CA VAL A 38 1.55 -2.85 -1.80
C VAL A 38 0.43 -3.51 -1.00
N THR A 39 0.37 -4.85 -1.02
CA THR A 39 -0.58 -5.60 -0.18
C THR A 39 0.16 -6.23 0.98
N PHE A 40 -0.38 -6.10 2.17
CA PHE A 40 0.21 -6.65 3.38
C PHE A 40 -0.84 -7.30 4.27
N LYS A 41 -0.35 -8.11 5.20
CA LYS A 41 -1.11 -8.78 6.24
C LYS A 41 -0.66 -8.25 7.59
N ASP A 42 -1.59 -7.82 8.43
CA ASP A 42 -1.28 -7.39 9.79
C ASP A 42 -0.98 -8.60 10.71
N THR A 43 -0.58 -8.35 11.95
CA THR A 43 -0.29 -9.38 12.96
C THR A 43 -1.47 -10.30 13.29
N GLU A 44 -2.70 -9.80 13.21
CA GLU A 44 -3.96 -10.54 13.41
C GLU A 44 -4.40 -11.30 12.14
N GLY A 45 -3.75 -11.00 11.04
CA GLY A 45 -3.91 -11.70 9.78
C GLY A 45 -4.90 -11.10 8.81
N ASN A 46 -5.33 -9.87 9.04
CA ASN A 46 -6.18 -9.13 8.12
C ASN A 46 -5.34 -8.62 6.95
N VAL A 47 -5.94 -8.61 5.75
CA VAL A 47 -5.29 -8.18 4.53
C VAL A 47 -5.68 -6.74 4.21
N PHE A 48 -4.67 -5.90 4.04
CA PHE A 48 -4.78 -4.50 3.69
C PHE A 48 -3.91 -4.18 2.47
N ALA A 49 -4.19 -3.05 1.84
CA ALA A 49 -3.32 -2.50 0.81
C ALA A 49 -2.94 -1.05 1.14
N VAL A 50 -1.77 -0.63 0.68
CA VAL A 50 -1.38 0.78 0.63
C VAL A 50 -1.15 1.17 -0.82
N LEU A 51 -1.59 2.37 -1.17
CA LEU A 51 -1.45 2.95 -2.50
C LEU A 51 -0.66 4.25 -2.40
N GLU A 52 0.47 4.30 -3.07
CA GLU A 52 1.20 5.53 -3.37
C GLU A 52 0.69 6.04 -4.71
N ALA A 53 -0.30 6.93 -4.67
CA ALA A 53 -0.90 7.47 -5.89
C ALA A 53 0.09 8.36 -6.64
N ILE A 54 0.16 8.21 -7.97
CA ILE A 54 0.89 9.18 -8.80
C ILE A 54 0.07 10.45 -8.99
N GLU A 55 0.75 11.56 -9.28
CA GLU A 55 0.09 12.82 -9.64
C GLU A 55 -0.86 12.61 -10.83
N GLY A 56 -2.12 13.05 -10.68
CA GLY A 56 -3.18 12.85 -11.66
C GLY A 56 -3.96 11.52 -11.55
N SER A 57 -3.59 10.65 -10.59
CA SER A 57 -4.38 9.46 -10.28
C SER A 57 -5.78 9.83 -9.77
N PRO A 58 -6.85 9.15 -10.22
CA PRO A 58 -8.19 9.36 -9.67
C PRO A 58 -8.31 8.90 -8.20
N PHE A 59 -7.28 8.24 -7.68
CA PHE A 59 -7.19 7.80 -6.29
C PHE A 59 -6.27 8.68 -5.45
N ALA A 60 -5.53 9.61 -6.07
CA ALA A 60 -4.87 10.68 -5.32
C ALA A 60 -5.97 11.54 -4.73
N GLN A 61 -6.16 11.48 -3.42
CA GLN A 61 -7.12 12.33 -2.73
C GLN A 61 -6.64 13.77 -2.91
N GLY A 62 -7.43 14.57 -3.64
CA GLY A 62 -7.12 15.96 -3.98
C GLY A 62 -6.93 16.87 -2.78
#